data_AF-A0A943GFU7-F1
#
_entry.id   AF-A0A943GFU7-F1
#
_cell.length_a   1.000
_cell.length_b   1.000
_cell.length_c   1.000
_cell.angle_alpha   90.00
_cell.angle_beta   90.00
_cell.angle_gamma   90.00
#
_symmetry.space_group_name_H-M   'P 1'
#
loop_
_entity.id
_entity.type
_entity.pdbx_description
1 polymer ?
#
loop_
_entity_poly.entity_id
_entity_poly.type
_entity_poly.pdbx_seq_one_letter_code
_entity_poly.pdbx_strand_id
1 'polypeptide(L)'
;DSTTLILRLNAIVRGEYTGRIVFKRTEVVENTDTDEKRLKFLYAWLTKHQRRIIGYSEEFFANTGKILDNYFDNLDHSDSLDELADLKQEVRNRYRYIQQARKIRCLEEIRTRNYRGERLNYDRMLSEALTLLQELKFEVSIYFDELVATTIHHIEAMLNDRYLRRHYVEKAEQDLTRAGQEVRRKYGRLVVLLDDFKAIRKTHQASGEAAA
;
A
#
# COMPACT_ATOMS: atom_id res chain seq x y z
N ASP A 1 -2.61 13.56 -17.82
CA ASP A 1 -1.18 13.58 -18.08
C ASP A 1 -0.40 13.27 -16.80
N SER A 2 0.32 12.15 -16.77
CA SER A 2 1.15 11.67 -15.65
C SER A 2 2.45 12.46 -15.51
N THR A 3 3.01 12.95 -16.62
CA THR A 3 4.25 13.71 -16.64
C THR A 3 4.10 15.04 -15.89
N THR A 4 2.99 15.75 -16.10
CA THR A 4 2.70 16.99 -15.37
C THR A 4 2.58 16.79 -13.85
N LEU A 5 2.09 15.62 -13.41
CA LEU A 5 1.98 15.29 -11.98
C LEU A 5 3.37 15.12 -11.35
N ILE A 6 4.27 14.40 -12.03
CA ILE A 6 5.66 14.19 -11.58
C ILE A 6 6.42 15.51 -11.55
N LEU A 7 6.29 16.35 -12.58
CA LEU A 7 6.94 17.66 -12.62
C LEU A 7 6.49 18.56 -11.47
N ARG A 8 5.18 18.59 -11.18
CA ARG A 8 4.65 19.35 -10.03
C ARG A 8 5.15 18.80 -8.70
N LEU A 9 5.21 17.48 -8.53
CA LEU A 9 5.74 16.88 -7.33
C LEU A 9 7.21 17.27 -7.11
N ASN A 10 8.03 17.20 -8.15
CA ASN A 10 9.43 17.64 -8.09
C ASN A 10 9.56 19.12 -7.70
N ALA A 11 8.74 20.00 -8.31
CA ALA A 11 8.74 21.41 -7.96
C ALA A 11 8.35 21.64 -6.48
N ILE A 12 7.38 20.89 -5.96
CA ILE A 12 6.97 20.97 -4.55
C ILE A 12 8.12 20.57 -3.63
N VAL A 13 8.74 19.40 -3.84
CA VAL A 13 9.79 18.90 -2.92
C VAL A 13 11.06 19.74 -2.97
N ARG A 14 11.35 20.39 -4.11
CA ARG A 14 12.49 21.31 -4.27
C ARG A 14 12.23 22.71 -3.74
N GLY A 15 10.98 23.04 -3.43
CA GLY A 15 10.57 24.38 -3.04
C GLY A 15 10.38 25.37 -4.18
N GLU A 16 10.41 24.91 -5.43
CA GLU A 16 10.28 25.71 -6.66
C GLU A 16 8.81 25.94 -7.08
N TYR A 17 7.86 25.29 -6.40
CA TYR A 17 6.45 25.40 -6.75
C TYR A 17 5.85 26.73 -6.27
N THR A 18 5.33 27.51 -7.22
CA THR A 18 4.56 28.73 -6.96
C THR A 18 3.07 28.46 -7.11
N GLY A 19 2.29 28.86 -6.12
CA GLY A 19 0.86 28.62 -6.11
C GLY A 19 0.26 28.64 -4.70
N ARG A 20 -0.99 28.22 -4.61
CA ARG A 20 -1.77 28.24 -3.36
C ARG A 20 -2.52 26.93 -3.18
N ILE A 21 -2.58 26.44 -1.95
CA ILE A 21 -3.46 25.35 -1.53
C ILE A 21 -4.27 25.76 -0.30
N VAL A 22 -5.35 25.01 -0.04
CA VAL A 22 -6.02 25.01 1.25
C VAL A 22 -5.62 23.73 1.97
N PHE A 23 -4.80 23.86 3.01
CA PHE A 23 -4.40 22.78 3.89
C PHE A 23 -5.50 22.51 4.92
N LYS A 24 -5.94 21.25 5.01
CA LYS A 24 -6.98 20.76 5.95
C LYS A 24 -8.26 21.62 6.05
N ARG A 25 -8.64 22.29 4.96
CA ARG A 25 -9.84 23.15 4.83
C ARG A 25 -9.82 24.43 5.67
N THR A 26 -8.73 24.73 6.37
CA THR A 26 -8.66 25.84 7.33
C THR A 26 -7.54 26.82 7.00
N GLU A 27 -6.40 26.32 6.56
CA GLU A 27 -5.20 27.12 6.36
C GLU A 27 -4.94 27.33 4.87
N VAL A 28 -4.72 28.59 4.47
CA VAL A 28 -4.26 28.92 3.13
C VAL A 28 -2.74 28.99 3.15
N VAL A 29 -2.10 28.12 2.36
CA VAL A 29 -0.64 28.06 2.25
C VAL A 29 -0.24 28.51 0.85
N GLU A 30 0.73 29.41 0.79
CA GLU A 30 1.26 29.96 -0.47
C GLU A 30 2.73 29.58 -0.64
N ASN A 31 3.05 29.12 -1.85
CA ASN A 31 4.37 28.72 -2.29
C ASN A 31 5.02 27.62 -1.43
N THR A 32 6.24 27.22 -1.79
CA THR A 32 6.96 26.09 -1.15
C THR A 32 8.35 26.49 -0.65
N ASP A 33 8.50 27.74 -0.23
CA ASP A 33 9.75 28.36 0.20
C ASP A 33 10.31 27.80 1.51
N THR A 34 9.45 27.30 2.41
CA THR A 34 9.86 26.68 3.69
C THR A 34 9.52 25.19 3.74
N ASP A 35 10.21 24.41 4.59
CA ASP A 35 9.94 22.98 4.74
C ASP A 35 8.54 22.68 5.27
N GLU A 36 8.04 23.50 6.21
CA GLU A 36 6.65 23.41 6.66
C GLU A 36 5.66 23.56 5.50
N LYS A 37 5.87 24.57 4.65
CA LYS A 37 5.03 24.79 3.47
C LYS A 37 5.13 23.62 2.50
N ARG A 38 6.34 23.12 2.21
CA ARG A 38 6.57 21.94 1.36
C ARG A 38 5.80 20.73 1.88
N LEU A 39 5.86 20.46 3.18
CA LEU A 39 5.11 19.37 3.82
C LEU A 39 3.59 19.54 3.70
N LYS A 40 3.05 20.75 3.95
CA LYS A 40 1.61 21.03 3.78
C LYS A 40 1.16 20.89 2.32
N PHE A 41 1.97 21.38 1.37
CA PHE A 41 1.74 21.18 -0.07
C PHE A 41 1.76 19.71 -0.44
N LEU A 42 2.74 18.97 0.06
CA LEU A 42 2.88 17.55 -0.19
C LEU A 42 1.68 16.77 0.35
N TYR A 43 1.22 17.07 1.57
CA TYR A 43 0.01 16.48 2.14
C TYR A 43 -1.20 16.68 1.23
N ALA A 44 -1.45 17.92 0.81
CA ALA A 44 -2.60 18.26 -0.02
C ALA A 44 -2.49 17.60 -1.40
N TRP A 45 -1.29 17.56 -1.98
CA TRP A 45 -1.02 16.92 -3.26
C TRP A 45 -1.26 15.41 -3.20
N LEU A 46 -0.71 14.72 -2.20
CA LEU A 46 -0.90 13.28 -1.98
C LEU A 46 -2.38 12.96 -1.79
N THR A 47 -3.09 13.74 -0.97
CA THR A 47 -4.53 13.57 -0.72
C THR A 47 -5.34 13.75 -2.00
N LYS A 48 -5.08 14.81 -2.77
CA LYS A 48 -5.78 15.11 -4.02
C LYS A 48 -5.53 14.06 -5.11
N HIS A 49 -4.33 13.49 -5.15
CA HIS A 49 -3.89 12.62 -6.22
C HIS A 49 -3.82 11.13 -5.83
N GLN A 50 -4.20 10.77 -4.61
CA GLN A 50 -4.22 9.41 -4.07
C GLN A 50 -4.76 8.37 -5.06
N ARG A 51 -5.99 8.54 -5.57
CA ARG A 51 -6.61 7.58 -6.50
C ARG A 51 -5.81 7.41 -7.80
N ARG A 52 -5.19 8.49 -8.30
CA ARG A 52 -4.38 8.45 -9.52
C ARG A 52 -3.04 7.74 -9.27
N ILE A 53 -2.39 8.02 -8.15
CA ILE A 53 -1.13 7.36 -7.77
C ILE A 53 -1.35 5.85 -7.60
N ILE A 54 -2.41 5.46 -6.90
CA ILE A 54 -2.80 4.05 -6.75
C ILE A 54 -3.19 3.43 -8.11
N GLY A 55 -3.81 4.19 -9.01
CA GLY A 55 -4.36 3.73 -10.29
C GLY A 55 -3.38 3.67 -11.48
N TYR A 56 -2.30 4.45 -11.47
CA TYR A 56 -1.44 4.61 -12.65
C TYR A 56 -0.46 3.46 -12.88
N SER A 57 0.39 3.57 -13.90
CA SER A 57 1.38 2.54 -14.24
C SER A 57 2.40 2.30 -13.13
N GLU A 58 3.08 1.15 -13.16
CA GLU A 58 4.16 0.84 -12.23
C GLU A 58 5.32 1.85 -12.34
N GLU A 59 5.67 2.25 -13.55
CA GLU A 59 6.69 3.27 -13.81
C GLU A 59 6.35 4.60 -13.14
N PHE A 60 5.10 5.06 -13.27
CA PHE A 60 4.66 6.29 -12.61
C PHE A 60 4.76 6.18 -11.09
N PHE A 61 4.34 5.05 -10.54
CA PHE A 61 4.38 4.81 -9.10
C PHE A 61 5.82 4.76 -8.58
N ALA A 62 6.72 4.05 -9.28
CA ALA A 62 8.14 3.97 -8.92
C ALA A 62 8.83 5.34 -8.98
N ASN A 63 8.56 6.13 -10.02
CA ASN A 63 9.10 7.48 -10.14
C ASN A 63 8.59 8.41 -9.02
N THR A 64 7.30 8.32 -8.70
CA THR A 64 6.70 9.05 -7.57
C THR A 64 7.35 8.64 -6.26
N GLY A 65 7.52 7.33 -6.05
CA GLY A 65 8.14 6.78 -4.85
C GLY A 65 9.56 7.26 -4.66
N LYS A 66 10.40 7.17 -5.69
CA LYS A 66 11.78 7.65 -5.66
C LYS A 66 11.90 9.12 -5.24
N ILE A 67 11.00 9.99 -5.73
CA ILE A 67 11.02 11.42 -5.37
C ILE A 67 10.67 11.61 -3.89
N LEU A 68 9.63 10.91 -3.43
CA LEU A 68 9.14 11.01 -2.05
C LEU A 68 10.14 10.41 -1.05
N ASP A 69 10.66 9.22 -1.34
CA ASP A 69 11.62 8.52 -0.49
C ASP A 69 12.88 9.39 -0.32
N ASN A 70 13.46 9.90 -1.41
CA ASN A 70 14.60 10.81 -1.34
C ASN A 70 14.30 12.10 -0.54
N TYR A 71 13.10 12.66 -0.69
CA TYR A 71 12.71 13.85 0.06
C TYR A 71 12.62 13.56 1.57
N PHE A 72 11.97 12.46 1.94
CA PHE A 72 11.85 12.05 3.34
C PHE A 72 13.18 11.65 3.96
N ASP A 73 14.07 11.00 3.20
CA ASP A 73 15.41 10.66 3.66
C ASP A 73 16.18 11.95 3.97
N ASN A 74 16.15 12.94 3.07
CA ASN A 74 16.81 14.24 3.32
C ASN A 74 16.22 14.98 4.54
N LEU A 75 14.90 14.90 4.75
CA LEU A 75 14.23 15.51 5.90
C LEU A 75 14.62 14.87 7.24
N ASP A 76 15.01 13.60 7.26
CA ASP A 76 15.40 12.89 8.49
C ASP A 76 16.84 13.25 8.91
N HIS A 77 17.69 13.70 7.98
CA HIS A 77 19.06 14.11 8.26
C HIS A 77 19.19 15.60 8.63
N SER A 78 18.07 16.32 8.72
CA SER A 78 18.03 17.75 9.05
C SER A 78 17.64 17.96 10.51
N ASP A 79 18.65 18.23 11.35
CA ASP A 79 18.52 18.46 12.81
C ASP A 79 17.66 19.70 13.16
N SER A 80 17.37 20.58 12.19
CA SER A 80 16.70 21.86 12.42
C SER A 80 15.17 21.80 12.35
N LEU A 81 14.56 20.61 12.34
CA LEU A 81 13.15 20.42 11.98
C LEU A 81 12.35 19.59 13.00
N ASP A 82 12.83 19.50 14.25
CA ASP A 82 12.14 18.79 15.33
C ASP A 82 10.76 19.38 15.62
N GLU A 83 10.59 20.69 15.46
CA GLU A 83 9.30 21.39 15.62
C GLU A 83 8.26 20.93 14.58
N LEU A 84 8.69 20.34 13.46
CA LEU A 84 7.81 19.81 12.42
C LEU A 84 7.59 18.30 12.52
N ALA A 85 8.03 17.64 13.60
CA ALA A 85 7.96 16.18 13.74
C ALA A 85 6.55 15.62 13.49
N ASP A 86 5.53 16.24 14.09
CA ASP A 86 4.13 15.82 13.90
C ASP A 86 3.66 15.94 12.46
N LEU A 87 3.99 17.06 11.80
CA LEU A 87 3.63 17.30 10.40
C LEU A 87 4.39 16.33 9.47
N LYS A 88 5.69 16.10 9.71
CA LYS A 88 6.48 15.10 8.98
C LYS A 88 5.85 13.73 9.10
N GLN A 89 5.53 13.30 10.32
CA GLN A 89 4.92 11.99 10.58
C GLN A 89 3.55 11.87 9.91
N GLU A 90 2.73 12.92 9.94
CA GLU A 90 1.43 12.91 9.28
C GLU A 90 1.56 12.75 7.76
N VAL A 91 2.48 13.49 7.14
CA VAL A 91 2.72 13.42 5.69
C VAL A 91 3.29 12.06 5.30
N ARG A 92 4.19 11.48 6.12
CA ARG A 92 4.66 10.10 5.96
C ARG A 92 3.51 9.10 6.07
N ASN A 93 2.64 9.22 7.06
CA ASN A 93 1.48 8.32 7.22
C ASN A 93 0.55 8.39 6.00
N ARG A 94 0.32 9.59 5.44
CA ARG A 94 -0.46 9.73 4.20
C ARG A 94 0.19 9.01 3.01
N TYR A 95 1.52 9.11 2.88
CA TYR A 95 2.24 8.41 1.83
C TYR A 95 2.26 6.89 2.04
N ARG A 96 2.49 6.43 3.27
CA ARG A 96 2.44 5.01 3.66
C ARG A 96 1.09 4.37 3.38
N TYR A 97 0.00 5.10 3.65
CA TYR A 97 -1.35 4.68 3.26
C TYR A 97 -1.44 4.43 1.75
N ILE A 98 -0.92 5.35 0.92
CA ILE A 98 -0.93 5.22 -0.54
C ILE A 98 -0.12 4.00 -1.00
N GLN A 99 1.04 3.74 -0.38
CA GLN A 99 1.86 2.57 -0.68
C GLN A 99 1.12 1.26 -0.37
N GLN A 100 0.56 1.14 0.83
CA GLN A 100 -0.20 -0.06 1.20
C GLN A 100 -1.45 -0.23 0.32
N ALA A 101 -2.20 0.85 0.05
CA ALA A 101 -3.37 0.81 -0.82
C ALA A 101 -3.01 0.39 -2.26
N ARG A 102 -1.83 0.78 -2.77
CA ARG A 102 -1.33 0.31 -4.06
C ARG A 102 -1.09 -1.20 -4.05
N LYS A 103 -0.46 -1.74 -3.00
CA LYS A 103 -0.26 -3.19 -2.88
C LYS A 103 -1.59 -3.94 -2.82
N ILE A 104 -2.57 -3.41 -2.09
CA ILE A 104 -3.92 -4.01 -2.02
C ILE A 104 -4.61 -4.02 -3.38
N ARG A 105 -4.47 -2.96 -4.18
CA ARG A 105 -4.95 -2.96 -5.57
C ARG A 105 -4.26 -4.07 -6.39
N CYS A 106 -2.94 -4.22 -6.29
CA CYS A 106 -2.25 -5.32 -6.96
C CYS A 106 -2.74 -6.70 -6.48
N LEU A 107 -3.05 -6.85 -5.18
CA LEU A 107 -3.65 -8.06 -4.63
C LEU A 107 -5.04 -8.34 -5.24
N GLU A 108 -5.85 -7.32 -5.48
CA GLU A 108 -7.12 -7.46 -6.19
C GLU A 108 -6.93 -7.99 -7.63
N GLU A 109 -5.96 -7.44 -8.36
CA GLU A 109 -5.59 -7.89 -9.71
C GLU A 109 -5.10 -9.36 -9.69
N ILE A 110 -4.26 -9.72 -8.72
CA ILE A 110 -3.80 -11.09 -8.50
C ILE A 110 -4.99 -12.02 -8.19
N ARG A 111 -5.89 -11.63 -7.28
CA ARG A 111 -7.10 -12.41 -6.92
C ARG A 111 -7.96 -12.71 -8.15
N THR A 112 -8.17 -11.72 -9.01
CA THR A 112 -8.94 -11.90 -10.26
C THR A 112 -8.14 -12.61 -11.36
N ARG A 113 -6.89 -12.97 -11.07
CA ARG A 113 -5.91 -13.60 -11.96
C ARG A 113 -5.56 -12.78 -13.19
N ASN A 114 -5.90 -11.48 -13.21
CA ASN A 114 -5.59 -10.57 -14.30
C ASN A 114 -4.59 -9.54 -13.77
N TYR A 115 -3.31 -9.91 -13.78
CA TYR A 115 -2.25 -9.11 -13.17
C TYR A 115 -1.24 -8.69 -14.23
N ARG A 116 -0.89 -7.41 -14.27
CA ARG A 116 0.10 -6.85 -15.23
C ARG A 116 -0.17 -7.21 -16.71
N GLY A 117 -1.45 -7.31 -17.09
CA GLY A 117 -1.87 -7.60 -18.46
C GLY A 117 -1.82 -9.08 -18.84
N GLU A 118 -1.51 -9.99 -17.92
CA GLU A 118 -1.52 -11.43 -18.16
C GLU A 118 -2.52 -12.18 -17.27
N ARG A 119 -3.03 -13.31 -17.78
CA ARG A 119 -3.87 -14.21 -17.00
C ARG A 119 -3.02 -15.21 -16.25
N LEU A 120 -2.98 -15.10 -14.93
CA LEU A 120 -2.23 -16.00 -14.06
C LEU A 120 -2.89 -17.39 -13.98
N ASN A 121 -2.09 -18.45 -13.86
CA ASN A 121 -2.57 -19.75 -13.37
C ASN A 121 -2.62 -19.75 -11.83
N TYR A 122 -3.21 -20.77 -11.20
CA TYR A 122 -3.36 -20.81 -9.74
C TYR A 122 -2.02 -20.85 -8.99
N ASP A 123 -1.01 -21.51 -9.55
CA ASP A 123 0.33 -21.56 -8.95
C ASP A 123 0.98 -20.18 -8.89
N ARG A 124 0.97 -19.45 -10.02
CA ARG A 124 1.49 -18.08 -10.11
C ARG A 124 0.65 -17.13 -9.27
N MET A 125 -0.68 -17.22 -9.34
CA MET A 125 -1.59 -16.41 -8.52
C MET A 125 -1.24 -16.50 -7.03
N LEU A 126 -1.07 -17.72 -6.50
CA LEU A 126 -0.71 -17.90 -5.09
C LEU A 126 0.70 -17.41 -4.79
N SER A 127 1.66 -17.64 -5.70
CA SER A 127 3.05 -17.19 -5.53
C SER A 127 3.12 -15.66 -5.42
N GLU A 128 2.49 -14.94 -6.35
CA GLU A 128 2.45 -13.48 -6.38
C GLU A 128 1.73 -12.92 -5.13
N ALA A 129 0.59 -13.52 -4.74
CA ALA A 129 -0.11 -13.10 -3.54
C ALA A 129 0.71 -13.32 -2.27
N LEU A 130 1.38 -14.46 -2.13
CA LEU A 130 2.22 -14.74 -0.96
C LEU A 130 3.37 -13.73 -0.85
N THR A 131 4.06 -13.42 -1.95
CA THR A 131 5.13 -12.41 -1.97
C THR A 131 4.60 -11.06 -1.52
N LEU A 132 3.52 -10.58 -2.16
CA LEU A 132 2.95 -9.26 -1.86
C LEU A 132 2.43 -9.16 -0.43
N LEU A 133 1.73 -10.19 0.06
CA LEU A 133 1.18 -10.21 1.42
C LEU A 133 2.27 -10.28 2.48
N GLN A 134 3.37 -10.98 2.22
CA GLN A 134 4.51 -11.03 3.12
C GLN A 134 5.14 -9.64 3.28
N GLU A 135 5.33 -8.92 2.18
CA GLU A 135 5.81 -7.53 2.25
C GLU A 135 4.83 -6.63 2.99
N LEU A 136 3.53 -6.75 2.67
CA LEU A 136 2.49 -5.93 3.31
C LEU A 136 2.43 -6.19 4.83
N LYS A 137 2.62 -7.43 5.28
CA LYS A 137 2.66 -7.78 6.72
C LYS A 137 3.71 -6.97 7.49
N PHE A 138 4.88 -6.75 6.89
CA PHE A 138 5.94 -5.94 7.52
C PHE A 138 5.61 -4.44 7.53
N GLU A 139 4.91 -3.95 6.51
CA GLU A 139 4.54 -2.54 6.38
C GLU A 139 3.35 -2.12 7.26
N VAL A 140 2.52 -3.07 7.69
CA VAL A 140 1.35 -2.83 8.57
C VAL A 140 1.75 -2.45 10.00
N SER A 141 3.05 -2.28 10.30
CA SER A 141 3.50 -1.54 11.49
C SER A 141 2.82 -0.16 11.60
N ILE A 142 2.57 0.48 10.45
CA ILE A 142 1.64 1.60 10.35
C ILE A 142 0.26 1.04 9.97
N TYR A 143 -0.62 0.95 10.96
CA TYR A 143 -1.92 0.29 10.86
C TYR A 143 -3.01 1.20 10.27
N PHE A 144 -3.72 0.69 9.27
CA PHE A 144 -4.93 1.31 8.71
C PHE A 144 -6.05 0.26 8.62
N ASP A 145 -7.09 0.36 9.46
CA ASP A 145 -8.13 -0.70 9.59
C ASP A 145 -8.80 -1.05 8.25
N GLU A 146 -9.16 -0.03 7.46
CA GLU A 146 -9.81 -0.23 6.15
C GLU A 146 -8.91 -1.04 5.19
N LEU A 147 -7.61 -0.77 5.19
CA LEU A 147 -6.65 -1.47 4.33
C LEU A 147 -6.47 -2.92 4.79
N VAL A 148 -6.32 -3.16 6.10
CA VAL A 148 -6.19 -4.51 6.65
C VAL A 148 -7.46 -5.33 6.43
N ALA A 149 -8.65 -4.73 6.63
CA ALA A 149 -9.93 -5.37 6.36
C ALA A 149 -10.07 -5.76 4.87
N THR A 150 -9.65 -4.87 3.96
CA THR A 150 -9.67 -5.12 2.51
C THR A 150 -8.70 -6.23 2.12
N THR A 151 -7.50 -6.26 2.71
CA THR A 151 -6.54 -7.36 2.53
C THR A 151 -7.14 -8.70 2.95
N ILE A 152 -7.72 -8.78 4.16
CA ILE A 152 -8.39 -9.98 4.66
C ILE A 152 -9.46 -10.44 3.68
N HIS A 153 -10.31 -9.53 3.21
CA HIS A 153 -11.36 -9.83 2.23
C HIS A 153 -10.79 -10.45 0.95
N HIS A 154 -9.71 -9.90 0.38
CA HIS A 154 -9.10 -10.46 -0.83
C HIS A 154 -8.50 -11.85 -0.59
N ILE A 155 -7.83 -12.06 0.55
CA ILE A 155 -7.28 -13.38 0.91
C ILE A 155 -8.41 -14.40 1.04
N GLU A 156 -9.48 -14.08 1.77
CA GLU A 156 -10.63 -14.97 1.94
C GLU A 156 -11.30 -15.30 0.61
N ALA A 157 -11.42 -14.32 -0.30
CA ALA A 157 -11.95 -14.56 -1.63
C ALA A 157 -11.08 -15.52 -2.45
N MET A 158 -9.75 -15.43 -2.35
CA MET A 158 -8.83 -16.37 -3.00
C MET A 158 -8.94 -17.78 -2.42
N LEU A 159 -8.99 -17.90 -1.09
CA LEU A 159 -9.11 -19.19 -0.39
C LEU A 159 -10.47 -19.86 -0.67
N ASN A 160 -11.52 -19.07 -0.89
CA ASN A 160 -12.86 -19.57 -1.21
C ASN A 160 -13.09 -19.80 -2.72
N ASP A 161 -12.06 -19.70 -3.57
CA ASP A 161 -12.18 -20.04 -4.98
C ASP A 161 -12.57 -21.52 -5.15
N ARG A 162 -13.75 -21.75 -5.75
CA ARG A 162 -14.36 -23.08 -5.89
C ARG A 162 -13.48 -24.04 -6.69
N TYR A 163 -12.81 -23.56 -7.73
CA TYR A 163 -11.95 -24.40 -8.56
C TYR A 163 -10.68 -24.76 -7.79
N LEU A 164 -10.03 -23.78 -7.15
CA LEU A 164 -8.84 -23.99 -6.34
C LEU A 164 -9.09 -25.05 -5.26
N ARG A 165 -10.19 -24.91 -4.53
CA ARG A 165 -10.57 -25.85 -3.47
C ARG A 165 -10.82 -27.25 -4.01
N ARG A 166 -11.71 -27.38 -5.00
CA ARG A 166 -12.12 -28.69 -5.54
C ARG A 166 -10.95 -29.44 -6.20
N HIS A 167 -10.05 -28.73 -6.87
CA HIS A 167 -9.00 -29.36 -7.67
C HIS A 167 -7.69 -29.55 -6.91
N TYR A 168 -7.41 -28.75 -5.88
CA TYR A 168 -6.11 -28.78 -5.19
C TYR A 168 -6.21 -28.94 -3.68
N VAL A 169 -7.33 -28.65 -3.02
CA VAL A 169 -7.43 -28.70 -1.55
C VAL A 169 -8.22 -29.91 -1.08
N GLU A 170 -9.37 -30.19 -1.69
CA GLU A 170 -10.30 -31.24 -1.26
C GLU A 170 -9.91 -32.64 -1.75
N LYS A 171 -9.05 -32.75 -2.76
CA LYS A 171 -8.53 -34.04 -3.25
C LYS A 171 -7.63 -34.73 -2.23
N ALA A 172 -7.47 -36.04 -2.31
CA ALA A 172 -6.45 -36.70 -1.52
C ALA A 172 -5.05 -36.33 -2.05
N GLU A 173 -4.04 -36.28 -1.19
CA GLU A 173 -2.70 -35.81 -1.58
C GLU A 173 -2.02 -36.74 -2.61
N GLN A 174 -2.32 -38.04 -2.53
CA GLN A 174 -1.87 -39.05 -3.48
C GLN A 174 -2.46 -38.86 -4.89
N ASP A 175 -3.61 -38.18 -5.01
CA ASP A 175 -4.27 -37.91 -6.29
C ASP A 175 -3.77 -36.61 -6.94
N LEU A 176 -2.90 -35.87 -6.25
CA LEU A 176 -2.30 -34.66 -6.77
C LEU A 176 -0.99 -34.97 -7.47
N THR A 177 -0.78 -34.29 -8.60
CA THR A 177 0.55 -34.20 -9.19
C THR A 177 1.47 -33.42 -8.26
N ARG A 178 2.79 -33.54 -8.44
CA ARG A 178 3.77 -32.72 -7.70
C ARG A 178 3.49 -31.22 -7.79
N ALA A 179 3.08 -30.74 -8.97
CA ALA A 179 2.67 -29.35 -9.16
C ALA A 179 1.39 -29.01 -8.37
N GLY A 180 0.42 -29.94 -8.30
CA GLY A 180 -0.77 -29.78 -7.48
C GLY A 180 -0.49 -29.74 -5.97
N GLN A 181 0.49 -30.52 -5.51
CA GLN A 181 0.96 -30.48 -4.12
C GLN A 181 1.61 -29.13 -3.78
N GLU A 182 2.39 -28.54 -4.69
CA GLU A 182 2.94 -27.20 -4.50
C GLU A 182 1.85 -26.12 -4.42
N VAL A 183 0.81 -26.20 -5.25
CA VAL A 183 -0.37 -25.32 -5.16
C VAL A 183 -1.05 -25.46 -3.79
N ARG A 184 -1.25 -26.69 -3.31
CA ARG A 184 -1.80 -26.95 -1.96
C ARG A 184 -0.92 -26.37 -0.86
N ARG A 185 0.40 -26.51 -0.97
CA ARG A 185 1.35 -25.95 0.01
C ARG A 185 1.26 -24.43 0.05
N LYS A 186 1.20 -23.76 -1.10
CA LYS A 186 1.03 -22.31 -1.19
C LYS A 186 -0.32 -21.85 -0.64
N TYR A 187 -1.39 -22.61 -0.88
CA TYR A 187 -2.70 -22.38 -0.26
C TYR A 187 -2.61 -22.41 1.26
N GLY A 188 -1.94 -23.43 1.84
CA GLY A 188 -1.73 -23.52 3.29
C GLY A 188 -0.97 -22.32 3.85
N ARG A 189 0.07 -21.84 3.16
CA ARG A 189 0.79 -20.61 3.55
C ARG A 189 -0.11 -19.37 3.50
N LEU A 190 -1.04 -19.31 2.55
CA LEU A 190 -1.98 -18.20 2.43
C LEU A 190 -2.99 -18.19 3.60
N VAL A 191 -3.40 -19.36 4.09
CA VAL A 191 -4.21 -19.49 5.32
C VAL A 191 -3.46 -18.93 6.53
N VAL A 192 -2.17 -19.26 6.68
CA VAL A 192 -1.36 -18.72 7.79
C VAL A 192 -1.28 -17.19 7.73
N LEU A 193 -1.08 -16.62 6.55
CA LEU A 193 -1.08 -15.15 6.39
C LEU A 193 -2.45 -14.54 6.69
N LEU A 194 -3.55 -15.20 6.34
CA LEU A 194 -4.90 -14.75 6.72
C LEU A 194 -5.03 -14.62 8.24
N ASP A 195 -4.59 -15.66 8.96
CA ASP A 195 -4.65 -15.69 10.41
C ASP A 195 -3.76 -14.60 11.03
N ASP A 196 -2.58 -14.35 10.46
CA ASP A 196 -1.70 -13.25 10.85
C ASP A 196 -2.40 -11.89 10.70
N PHE A 197 -3.02 -11.60 9.55
CA PHE A 197 -3.72 -10.33 9.34
C PHE A 197 -4.95 -10.19 10.26
N LYS A 198 -5.68 -11.27 10.52
CA LYS A 198 -6.78 -11.28 11.50
C LYS A 198 -6.28 -11.00 12.91
N ALA A 199 -5.16 -11.59 13.32
CA ALA A 199 -4.55 -11.36 14.62
C ALA A 199 -4.09 -9.90 14.77
N ILE A 200 -3.41 -9.35 13.75
CA ILE A 200 -3.01 -7.93 13.72
C ILE A 200 -4.23 -7.03 13.91
N ARG A 201 -5.29 -7.24 13.14
CA ARG A 201 -6.53 -6.45 13.23
C ARG A 201 -7.16 -6.52 14.61
N LYS A 202 -7.26 -7.72 15.19
CA LYS A 202 -7.82 -7.94 16.52
C LYS A 202 -7.04 -7.20 17.61
N THR A 203 -5.70 -7.26 17.57
CA THR A 203 -4.84 -6.57 18.53
C THR A 203 -5.06 -5.06 18.49
N HIS A 204 -5.17 -4.47 17.31
CA HIS A 204 -5.42 -3.03 17.17
C HIS A 204 -6.83 -2.62 17.61
N GLN A 205 -7.84 -3.45 17.36
CA GLN A 205 -9.21 -3.18 17.84
C GLN A 205 -9.29 -3.20 19.38
N ALA A 206 -8.66 -4.19 20.01
CA ALA A 206 -8.60 -4.28 21.48
C ALA A 206 -7.86 -3.08 22.12
N SER A 207 -6.75 -2.64 21.50
CA SER A 207 -6.01 -1.46 21.97
C SER A 207 -6.76 -0.14 21.75
N GLY A 208 -7.55 -0.04 20.66
CA GLY A 208 -8.39 1.12 20.39
C GLY A 208 -9.58 1.25 21.34
N GLU A 209 -10.18 0.12 21.73
CA GLU A 209 -11.27 0.08 22.73
C GLU A 209 -10.76 0.37 24.15
N ALA A 210 -9.53 -0.02 24.49
CA ALA A 210 -8.93 0.26 25.80
C ALA A 210 -8.47 1.73 25.99
N ALA A 211 -8.34 2.49 24.89
CA ALA A 211 -7.91 3.88 24.89
C ALA A 211 -9.08 4.89 24.77
N ALA A 212 -10.32 4.41 24.63
CA ALA A 212 -11.55 5.20 24.55
C ALA A 212 -12.34 5.15 25.86
#